data_AF-A0A9D6Z9U2-F1
#
_entry.id   AF-A0A9D6Z9U2-F1
#
_cell.length_a   1.000
_cell.length_b   1.000
_cell.length_c   1.000
_cell.angle_alpha   90.00
_cell.angle_beta   90.00
_cell.angle_gamma   90.00
#
_symmetry.space_group_name_H-M   'P 1'
#
loop_
_entity.id
_entity.type
_entity.pdbx_description
1 polymer ?
#
loop_
_entity_poly.entity_id
_entity_poly.type
_entity_poly.pdbx_seq_one_letter_code
_entity_poly.pdbx_strand_id
1 'polypeptide(L)'
;MKSILVTFVAVSCALVLFAGEGVLAQSTNWMDELSGSVKFYQSRYPGTYSDPANWQPYLSELNLMKRAAIKGDQQAVRVGMAKWFKMLKERDFGINPKAADELFRIAVLATPFDEYKIAVPNQ
;
A
#
# COMPACT_ATOMS: atom_id res chain seq x y z
N MET A 1 8.87 -4.13 -76.05
CA MET A 1 9.70 -4.55 -74.91
C MET A 1 9.11 -3.97 -73.63
N LYS A 2 8.74 -4.87 -72.68
CA LYS A 2 8.84 -4.73 -71.22
C LYS A 2 8.19 -3.48 -70.58
N SER A 3 7.05 -3.62 -69.90
CA SER A 3 6.96 -3.82 -68.42
C SER A 3 7.08 -2.48 -67.67
N ILE A 4 6.32 -2.08 -66.64
CA ILE A 4 5.43 -2.71 -65.67
C ILE A 4 4.70 -1.50 -65.01
N LEU A 5 3.37 -1.53 -64.89
CA LEU A 5 2.64 -0.63 -63.99
C LEU A 5 2.52 -1.36 -62.64
N VAL A 6 3.39 -1.03 -61.68
CA VAL A 6 3.27 -1.55 -60.30
C VAL A 6 2.19 -0.76 -59.59
N THR A 7 1.09 -1.44 -59.31
CA THR A 7 0.02 -1.01 -58.42
C THR A 7 0.57 -0.81 -57.00
N PHE A 8 0.56 0.43 -56.49
CA PHE A 8 0.81 0.70 -55.08
C PHE A 8 -0.44 0.28 -54.27
N VAL A 9 -0.38 -0.89 -53.65
CA VAL A 9 -1.35 -1.29 -52.62
C VAL A 9 -1.06 -0.46 -51.38
N ALA A 10 -1.88 0.56 -51.14
CA ALA A 10 -1.90 1.26 -49.86
C ALA A 10 -2.50 0.32 -48.81
N VAL A 11 -1.65 -0.45 -48.14
CA VAL A 11 -1.99 -1.14 -46.90
C VAL A 11 -2.12 -0.06 -45.82
N SER A 12 -3.36 0.27 -45.49
CA SER A 12 -3.71 1.09 -44.34
C SER A 12 -3.26 0.38 -43.06
N CYS A 13 -2.10 0.79 -42.53
CA CYS A 13 -1.75 0.55 -41.14
C CYS A 13 -2.81 1.26 -40.27
N ALA A 14 -3.85 0.53 -39.88
CA ALA A 14 -4.66 0.90 -38.74
C ALA A 14 -3.76 0.83 -37.50
N LEU A 15 -3.10 1.96 -37.20
CA LEU A 15 -2.55 2.25 -35.90
C LEU A 15 -3.73 2.27 -34.92
N VAL A 16 -4.03 1.10 -34.37
CA VAL A 16 -4.77 0.99 -33.11
C VAL A 16 -3.82 1.54 -32.05
N LEU A 17 -3.80 2.86 -31.92
CA LEU A 17 -3.35 3.51 -30.71
C LEU A 17 -4.36 3.11 -29.64
N PHE A 18 -4.08 1.99 -28.96
CA PHE A 18 -4.56 1.79 -27.60
C PHE A 18 -3.95 2.95 -26.80
N ALA A 19 -4.70 4.05 -26.77
CA ALA A 19 -4.46 5.15 -25.87
C ALA A 19 -4.41 4.59 -24.47
N GLY A 20 -3.34 4.96 -23.77
CA GLY A 20 -2.99 4.43 -22.48
C GLY A 20 -4.10 4.61 -21.46
N GLU A 21 -4.42 3.52 -20.79
CA GLU A 21 -4.57 3.52 -19.35
C GLU A 21 -3.74 2.34 -18.87
N GLY A 22 -2.44 2.57 -18.72
CA GLY A 22 -1.70 1.78 -17.75
C GLY A 22 -2.35 2.09 -16.41
N VAL A 23 -3.31 1.27 -15.98
CA VAL A 23 -3.63 1.14 -14.56
C VAL A 23 -2.31 0.73 -13.94
N LEU A 24 -1.54 1.72 -13.47
CA LEU A 24 -0.40 1.47 -12.61
C LEU A 24 -0.99 0.70 -11.44
N ALA A 25 -0.77 -0.61 -11.42
CA ALA A 25 -1.26 -1.45 -10.34
C ALA A 25 -0.69 -0.85 -9.06
N GLN A 26 -1.58 -0.26 -8.25
CA GLN A 26 -1.23 0.38 -6.98
C GLN A 26 -0.47 -0.67 -6.18
N SER A 27 0.83 -0.46 -5.94
CA SER A 27 1.65 -1.47 -5.28
C SER A 27 1.11 -1.63 -3.86
N THR A 28 0.58 -2.81 -3.55
CA THR A 28 0.10 -3.13 -2.19
C THR A 28 1.17 -3.81 -1.34
N ASN A 29 2.38 -4.01 -1.90
CA ASN A 29 3.47 -4.72 -1.24
C ASN A 29 3.92 -4.05 0.07
N TRP A 30 3.83 -2.72 0.16
CA TRP A 30 4.18 -1.99 1.39
C TRP A 30 3.29 -2.39 2.57
N MET A 31 2.02 -2.77 2.36
CA MET A 31 1.15 -3.24 3.44
C MET A 31 1.53 -4.65 3.92
N ASP A 32 2.06 -5.49 3.03
CA ASP A 32 2.62 -6.80 3.39
C ASP A 32 3.93 -6.63 4.17
N GLU A 33 4.79 -5.69 3.77
CA GLU A 33 6.01 -5.33 4.49
C GLU A 33 5.71 -4.79 5.89
N LEU A 34 4.69 -3.94 6.04
CA LEU A 34 4.21 -3.49 7.34
C LEU A 34 3.64 -4.66 8.16
N SER A 35 2.89 -5.56 7.53
CA SER A 35 2.39 -6.76 8.22
C SER A 35 3.53 -7.66 8.70
N GLY A 36 4.60 -7.79 7.91
CA GLY A 36 5.84 -8.47 8.30
C GLY A 36 6.52 -7.78 9.48
N SER A 37 6.62 -6.45 9.44
CA SER A 37 7.17 -5.65 10.54
C SER A 37 6.37 -5.82 11.83
N VAL A 38 5.03 -5.79 11.76
CA VAL A 38 4.16 -6.05 12.92
C VAL A 38 4.45 -7.42 13.53
N LYS A 39 4.52 -8.48 12.72
CA LYS A 39 4.83 -9.84 13.19
C LYS A 39 6.22 -9.94 13.82
N PHE A 40 7.21 -9.26 13.24
CA PHE A 40 8.54 -9.19 13.80
C PHE A 40 8.54 -8.54 15.19
N TYR A 41 7.92 -7.38 15.34
CA TYR A 41 7.85 -6.70 16.64
C TYR A 41 6.98 -7.45 17.65
N GLN A 42 5.88 -8.09 17.22
CA GLN A 42 5.09 -8.99 18.06
C GLN A 42 5.95 -10.11 18.66
N SER A 43 6.85 -10.72 17.88
CA SER A 43 7.71 -11.79 18.38
C SER A 43 8.78 -11.31 19.37
N ARG A 44 9.22 -10.05 19.25
CA ARG A 44 10.23 -9.44 20.13
C ARG A 44 9.62 -8.81 21.38
N TYR A 45 8.39 -8.35 21.26
CA TYR A 45 7.65 -7.61 22.27
C TYR A 45 6.22 -8.16 22.34
N PRO A 46 5.99 -9.37 22.87
CA PRO A 46 4.66 -9.98 22.87
C PRO A 46 3.63 -9.21 23.72
N GLY A 47 4.09 -8.31 24.59
CA GLY A 47 3.26 -7.53 25.50
C GLY A 47 3.96 -6.29 26.05
N THR A 48 3.29 -5.62 26.97
CA THR A 48 3.84 -4.51 27.75
C THR A 48 4.00 -4.95 29.19
N TYR A 49 5.25 -5.05 29.65
CA TYR A 49 5.60 -5.61 30.96
C TYR A 49 4.99 -7.02 31.15
N SER A 50 4.03 -7.15 32.07
CA SER A 50 3.36 -8.38 32.47
C SER A 50 2.15 -8.73 31.57
N ASP A 51 1.63 -7.76 30.84
CA ASP A 51 0.34 -7.89 30.14
C ASP A 51 0.55 -8.24 28.66
N PRO A 52 -0.10 -9.28 28.14
CA PRO A 52 -0.02 -9.64 26.73
C PRO A 52 -0.68 -8.55 25.87
N ALA A 53 -0.04 -8.19 24.76
CA ALA A 53 -0.59 -7.23 23.81
C ALA A 53 -1.47 -7.93 22.78
N ASN A 54 -2.51 -7.23 22.31
CA ASN A 54 -3.34 -7.69 21.20
C ASN A 54 -2.89 -7.03 19.89
N TRP A 55 -2.12 -7.78 19.09
CA TRP A 55 -1.58 -7.32 17.81
C TRP A 55 -2.55 -7.47 16.63
N GLN A 56 -3.64 -8.21 16.81
CA GLN A 56 -4.57 -8.55 15.73
C GLN A 56 -5.24 -7.32 15.09
N PRO A 57 -5.60 -6.25 15.82
CA PRO A 57 -6.18 -5.04 15.22
C PRO A 57 -5.25 -4.37 14.21
N TYR A 58 -3.94 -4.30 14.50
CA TYR A 58 -2.96 -3.72 13.59
C TYR A 58 -2.86 -4.48 12.27
N LEU A 59 -2.82 -5.82 12.33
CA LEU A 59 -2.79 -6.69 11.15
C LEU A 59 -4.12 -6.64 10.37
N SER A 60 -5.24 -6.56 11.08
CA SER A 60 -6.58 -6.55 10.48
C SER A 60 -6.81 -5.27 9.67
N GLU A 61 -6.35 -4.13 10.19
CA GLU A 61 -6.45 -2.84 9.48
C GLU A 61 -5.59 -2.83 8.20
N LEU A 62 -4.34 -3.33 8.27
CA LEU A 62 -3.47 -3.46 7.08
C LEU A 62 -4.13 -4.35 6.01
N ASN A 63 -4.75 -5.46 6.41
CA ASN A 63 -5.46 -6.35 5.50
C ASN A 63 -6.73 -5.71 4.91
N LEU A 64 -7.46 -4.90 5.68
CA LEU A 64 -8.61 -4.14 5.19
C LEU A 64 -8.18 -3.11 4.15
N MET A 65 -7.13 -2.34 4.43
CA MET A 65 -6.56 -1.39 3.48
C MET A 65 -6.07 -2.08 2.21
N LYS A 66 -5.44 -3.26 2.32
CA LYS A 66 -4.97 -4.00 1.15
C LYS A 66 -6.13 -4.39 0.23
N ARG A 67 -7.22 -4.90 0.81
CA ARG A 67 -8.43 -5.22 0.05
C ARG A 67 -9.07 -3.97 -0.58
N ALA A 68 -9.02 -2.84 0.10
CA ALA A 68 -9.50 -1.57 -0.45
C ALA A 68 -8.65 -1.10 -1.63
N ALA A 69 -7.32 -1.13 -1.50
CA ALA A 69 -6.38 -0.78 -2.56
C ALA A 69 -6.58 -1.64 -3.82
N ILE A 70 -6.73 -2.96 -3.67
CA ILE A 70 -7.02 -3.89 -4.79
C ILE A 70 -8.32 -3.52 -5.52
N LYS A 71 -9.30 -2.94 -4.81
CA LYS A 71 -10.57 -2.47 -5.38
C LYS A 71 -10.52 -1.03 -5.89
N GLY A 72 -9.38 -0.36 -5.81
CA GLY A 72 -9.23 1.06 -6.16
C GLY A 72 -9.85 2.04 -5.16
N ASP A 73 -10.23 1.58 -3.96
CA ASP A 73 -10.81 2.44 -2.91
C ASP A 73 -9.71 3.17 -2.13
N GLN A 74 -9.20 4.24 -2.73
CA GLN A 74 -8.14 5.06 -2.13
C GLN A 74 -8.60 5.78 -0.85
N GLN A 75 -9.88 6.09 -0.71
CA GLN A 75 -10.40 6.75 0.49
C GLN A 75 -10.38 5.81 1.69
N ALA A 76 -10.77 4.54 1.50
CA ALA A 76 -10.68 3.55 2.57
C ALA A 76 -9.22 3.28 2.98
N VAL A 77 -8.27 3.28 2.05
CA VAL A 77 -6.83 3.20 2.40
C VAL A 77 -6.41 4.42 3.23
N ARG A 78 -6.82 5.62 2.81
CA ARG A 78 -6.48 6.86 3.53
C ARG A 78 -7.00 6.88 4.95
N VAL A 79 -8.28 6.52 5.12
CA VAL A 79 -8.94 6.46 6.43
C VAL A 79 -8.31 5.37 7.30
N GLY A 80 -8.07 4.19 6.73
CA GLY A 80 -7.42 3.08 7.44
C GLY A 80 -6.01 3.44 7.92
N MET A 81 -5.24 4.16 7.09
CA MET A 81 -3.87 4.50 7.45
C MET A 81 -3.83 5.56 8.56
N ALA A 82 -4.72 6.56 8.51
CA ALA A 82 -4.87 7.52 9.59
C ALA A 82 -5.25 6.84 10.92
N LYS A 83 -6.16 5.87 10.88
CA LYS A 83 -6.53 5.05 12.04
C LYS A 83 -5.36 4.21 12.54
N TRP A 84 -4.61 3.57 11.64
CA TRP A 84 -3.47 2.73 12.01
C TRP A 84 -2.35 3.53 12.68
N PHE A 85 -2.02 4.72 12.15
CA PHE A 85 -1.09 5.64 12.80
C PHE A 85 -1.58 6.12 14.17
N LYS A 86 -2.88 6.40 14.30
CA LYS A 86 -3.48 6.78 15.58
C LYS A 86 -3.31 5.66 16.62
N MET A 87 -3.64 4.42 16.26
CA MET A 87 -3.47 3.26 17.15
C MET A 87 -2.03 3.08 17.62
N LEU A 88 -1.03 3.35 16.77
CA LEU A 88 0.37 3.29 17.19
C LEU A 88 0.72 4.39 18.19
N LYS A 89 0.31 5.64 17.91
CA LYS A 89 0.57 6.79 18.78
C LYS A 89 -0.08 6.63 20.15
N GLU A 90 -1.31 6.14 20.18
CA GLU A 90 -2.06 5.91 21.41
C GLU A 90 -1.62 4.63 22.14
N ARG A 91 -0.74 3.82 21.52
CA ARG A 91 -0.26 2.53 22.04
C ARG A 91 -1.43 1.60 22.35
N ASP A 92 -2.45 1.66 21.49
CA ASP A 92 -3.67 0.87 21.64
C ASP A 92 -3.36 -0.62 21.77
N PHE A 93 -4.26 -1.33 22.43
CA PHE A 93 -4.17 -2.80 22.59
C PHE A 93 -2.92 -3.29 23.33
N GLY A 94 -2.28 -2.40 24.09
CA GLY A 94 -1.21 -2.75 25.03
C GLY A 94 0.13 -3.07 24.36
N ILE A 95 0.38 -2.62 23.13
CA ILE A 95 1.65 -2.86 22.45
C ILE A 95 2.81 -2.11 23.14
N ASN A 96 3.99 -2.73 23.13
CA ASN A 96 5.18 -2.16 23.77
C ASN A 96 5.51 -0.78 23.18
N PRO A 97 5.86 0.22 24.02
CA PRO A 97 6.15 1.56 23.55
C PRO A 97 7.21 1.64 22.44
N LYS A 98 8.32 0.91 22.60
CA LYS A 98 9.40 0.87 21.62
C LYS A 98 8.94 0.22 20.31
N ALA A 99 8.10 -0.80 20.37
CA ALA A 99 7.55 -1.43 19.17
C ALA A 99 6.62 -0.47 18.42
N ALA A 100 5.77 0.27 19.15
CA ALA A 100 4.87 1.25 18.56
C ALA A 100 5.64 2.36 17.81
N ASP A 101 6.68 2.91 18.45
CA ASP A 101 7.48 4.00 17.90
C ASP A 101 8.27 3.54 16.64
N GLU A 102 8.84 2.34 16.67
CA GLU A 102 9.54 1.78 15.51
C GLU A 102 8.59 1.44 14.36
N LEU A 103 7.42 0.87 14.64
CA LEU A 103 6.39 0.61 13.63
C LEU A 103 5.89 1.91 13.00
N PHE A 104 5.75 2.98 13.78
CA PHE A 104 5.38 4.29 13.28
C PHE A 104 6.43 4.80 12.29
N ARG A 105 7.71 4.76 12.67
CA ARG A 105 8.83 5.17 11.82
C ARG A 105 8.90 4.35 10.52
N ILE A 106 8.75 3.03 10.60
CA ILE A 106 8.74 2.14 9.43
C ILE A 106 7.56 2.49 8.52
N ALA A 107 6.37 2.72 9.08
CA ALA A 107 5.20 3.08 8.29
C ALA A 107 5.32 4.44 7.61
N VAL A 108 5.94 5.43 8.24
CA VAL A 108 6.25 6.70 7.56
C VAL A 108 7.21 6.49 6.38
N LEU A 109 8.12 5.52 6.44
CA LEU A 109 9.03 5.24 5.32
C LEU A 109 8.37 4.41 4.21
N ALA A 110 7.50 3.46 4.57
CA ALA A 110 6.90 2.53 3.62
C ALA A 110 5.63 3.08 2.94
N THR A 111 4.90 4.00 3.59
CA THR A 111 3.59 4.48 3.10
C THR A 111 3.78 5.40 1.88
N PRO A 112 3.16 5.09 0.73
CA PRO A 112 3.16 5.99 -0.43
C PRO A 112 2.15 7.13 -0.24
N PHE A 113 2.51 8.13 0.58
CA PHE A 113 1.64 9.24 0.97
C PHE A 113 1.04 10.00 -0.22
N ASP A 114 1.85 10.27 -1.24
CA ASP A 114 1.42 11.05 -2.42
C ASP A 114 0.42 10.30 -3.30
N GLU A 115 0.52 8.97 -3.35
CA GLU A 115 -0.31 8.10 -4.17
C GLU A 115 -1.74 8.05 -3.63
N TYR A 116 -1.89 7.95 -2.30
CA TYR A 116 -3.19 7.87 -1.64
C TYR A 116 -3.68 9.22 -1.07
N LYS A 117 -2.90 10.30 -1.23
CA LYS A 117 -3.14 11.62 -0.61
C LYS A 117 -3.36 11.50 0.91
N ILE A 118 -2.52 10.72 1.56
CA ILE A 118 -2.53 10.55 3.01
C ILE A 118 -1.77 11.72 3.62
N ALA A 119 -2.34 12.36 4.64
CA ALA A 119 -1.59 13.35 5.41
C ALA A 119 -0.46 12.67 6.18
N VAL A 120 0.77 13.17 6.03
CA VAL A 120 1.89 12.68 6.83
C VAL A 120 1.56 12.94 8.30
N PRO A 121 1.54 11.92 9.16
CA PRO A 121 1.23 12.10 10.56
C PRO A 121 2.37 12.88 11.23
N ASN A 122 2.03 13.89 12.02
CA ASN A 122 3.00 14.60 12.86
C ASN A 122 3.72 13.60 13.78
N GLN A 123 5.01 13.78 14.05
CA GLN A 123 5.70 12.90 15.02
C GLN A 123 5.18 13.13 16.43
#